data_AF-A0A2G9XR49-F1
#
_entry.id   AF-A0A2G9XR49-F1
#
_cell.length_a   1.000
_cell.length_b   1.000
_cell.length_c   1.000
_cell.angle_alpha   90.00
_cell.angle_beta   90.00
_cell.angle_gamma   90.00
#
_symmetry.space_group_name_H-M   'P 1'
#
loop_
_entity.id
_entity.type
_entity.pdbx_description
1 polymer ?
#
loop_
_entity_poly.entity_id
_entity_poly.type
_entity_poly.pdbx_seq_one_letter_code
_entity_poly.pdbx_strand_id
1 'polypeptide(L)'
;MNCYAHTKEGRLPEAWQTLEDHLKQVAELARSFADEFGAGDWGYLAGLWHDVGKYSKEFQKYLLAANDDDSHIETKPGRVDHSTAGAKHAFRQAKNEGKLLAYTIAGHHAGLPDGKSNEGSCLTKRLEKANPSCDACPDWILDLPIIKGLPFPLDKKRFYFQISFFARMLYSCLVDADFLDTEAFMNPAKSGWR
;
A
#
# COMPACT_ATOMS: atom_id res chain seq x y z
N MET A 1 13.39 16.70 -5.01
CA MET A 1 13.84 16.21 -3.69
C MET A 1 13.45 14.74 -3.66
N ASN A 2 14.39 13.83 -3.39
CA ASN A 2 14.07 12.41 -3.38
C ASN A 2 13.19 12.10 -2.17
N CYS A 3 12.15 11.30 -2.38
CA CYS A 3 11.34 10.74 -1.30
C CYS A 3 11.78 9.29 -1.06
N TYR A 4 11.81 8.89 0.21
CA TYR A 4 12.28 7.58 0.63
C TYR A 4 11.16 6.79 1.30
N ALA A 5 11.18 5.46 1.11
CA ALA A 5 10.29 4.54 1.82
C ALA A 5 10.93 4.03 3.11
N HIS A 6 12.20 3.60 3.02
CA HIS A 6 12.93 2.97 4.12
C HIS A 6 14.34 3.56 4.26
N THR A 7 14.79 3.68 5.51
CA THR A 7 16.13 4.14 5.87
C THR A 7 17.05 2.95 6.17
N LYS A 8 18.36 3.21 6.23
CA LYS A 8 19.36 2.28 6.77
C LYS A 8 20.09 2.92 7.93
N GLU A 9 20.10 2.23 9.07
CA GLU A 9 20.77 2.68 10.28
C GLU A 9 22.24 3.03 10.03
N GLY A 10 22.67 4.20 10.53
CA GLY A 10 24.05 4.68 10.38
C GLY A 10 24.49 4.96 8.93
N ARG A 11 23.57 4.98 7.97
CA ARG A 11 23.85 5.28 6.56
C ARG A 11 23.20 6.58 6.12
N LEU A 12 23.90 7.29 5.24
CA LEU A 12 23.41 8.49 4.60
C LEU A 12 22.24 8.18 3.63
N PRO A 13 21.38 9.17 3.29
CA PRO A 13 20.22 8.98 2.41
C PRO A 13 20.51 8.35 1.05
N GLU A 14 21.74 8.42 0.54
CA GLU A 14 22.14 7.76 -0.71
C GLU A 14 22.08 6.23 -0.64
N ALA A 15 22.07 5.66 0.56
CA ALA A 15 21.90 4.23 0.80
C ALA A 15 20.47 3.84 1.17
N TRP A 16 19.54 4.80 1.24
CA TRP A 16 18.14 4.57 1.59
C TRP A 16 17.35 4.11 0.36
N GLN A 17 16.24 3.42 0.60
CA GLN A 17 15.37 2.99 -0.50
C GLN A 17 14.50 4.16 -0.93
N THR A 18 14.56 4.51 -2.21
CA THR A 18 13.65 5.51 -2.74
C THR A 18 12.22 4.97 -2.67
N LEU A 19 11.26 5.86 -2.44
CA LEU A 19 9.85 5.48 -2.41
C LEU A 19 9.39 4.96 -3.77
N GLU A 20 9.93 5.52 -4.85
CA GLU A 20 9.63 5.08 -6.21
C GLU A 20 10.07 3.65 -6.47
N ASP A 21 11.30 3.28 -6.06
CA ASP A 21 11.81 1.92 -6.22
C ASP A 21 10.99 0.92 -5.39
N HIS A 22 10.71 1.26 -4.14
CA HIS A 22 9.87 0.44 -3.26
C HIS A 22 8.49 0.18 -3.87
N LEU A 23 7.78 1.22 -4.30
CA LEU A 23 6.45 1.08 -4.90
C LEU A 23 6.47 0.22 -6.16
N LYS A 24 7.49 0.35 -7.02
CA LYS A 24 7.65 -0.50 -8.23
C LYS A 24 7.88 -1.96 -7.86
N GLN A 25 8.78 -2.23 -6.93
CA GLN A 25 9.13 -3.59 -6.53
C GLN A 25 7.93 -4.30 -5.86
N VAL A 26 7.24 -3.61 -4.96
CA VAL A 26 6.02 -4.13 -4.34
C VAL A 26 4.92 -4.35 -5.38
N ALA A 27 4.75 -3.43 -6.34
CA ALA A 27 3.77 -3.60 -7.42
C ALA A 27 4.04 -4.86 -8.26
N GLU A 28 5.28 -5.10 -8.68
CA GLU A 28 5.62 -6.28 -9.49
C GLU A 28 5.51 -7.59 -8.69
N LEU A 29 5.92 -7.61 -7.43
CA LEU A 29 5.75 -8.77 -6.56
C LEU A 29 4.26 -9.06 -6.32
N ALA A 30 3.48 -8.06 -5.93
CA ALA A 30 2.05 -8.22 -5.69
C ALA A 30 1.30 -8.64 -6.96
N ARG A 31 1.70 -8.14 -8.13
CA ARG A 31 1.22 -8.61 -9.44
C ARG A 31 1.46 -10.10 -9.61
N SER A 32 2.70 -10.55 -9.42
CA SER A 32 3.06 -11.96 -9.60
C SER A 32 2.24 -12.90 -8.71
N PHE A 33 1.98 -12.49 -7.46
CA PHE A 33 1.13 -13.26 -6.56
C PHE A 33 -0.34 -13.26 -6.98
N ALA A 34 -0.81 -12.14 -7.52
CA ALA A 34 -2.19 -11.97 -7.94
C ALA A 34 -2.48 -12.63 -9.31
N ASP A 35 -1.47 -12.84 -10.15
CA ASP A 35 -1.59 -13.54 -11.43
C ASP A 35 -2.06 -14.99 -11.27
N GLU A 36 -1.71 -15.65 -10.15
CA GLU A 36 -2.17 -17.01 -9.81
C GLU A 36 -3.70 -17.15 -9.77
N PHE A 37 -4.43 -16.05 -9.58
CA PHE A 37 -5.89 -16.00 -9.63
C PHE A 37 -6.43 -14.98 -10.63
N GLY A 38 -5.63 -14.63 -11.66
CA GLY A 38 -6.04 -13.78 -12.77
C GLY A 38 -6.25 -12.31 -12.40
N ALA A 39 -5.65 -11.86 -11.30
CA ALA A 39 -5.83 -10.51 -10.75
C ALA A 39 -4.54 -9.70 -10.73
N GLY A 40 -3.56 -9.99 -11.60
CA GLY A 40 -2.27 -9.32 -11.65
C GLY A 40 -2.35 -7.79 -11.62
N ASP A 41 -3.23 -7.20 -12.44
CA ASP A 41 -3.41 -5.74 -12.46
C ASP A 41 -3.94 -5.19 -11.12
N TRP A 42 -4.76 -5.96 -10.39
CA TRP A 42 -5.18 -5.58 -9.03
C TRP A 42 -4.04 -5.62 -8.05
N GLY A 43 -3.20 -6.66 -8.10
CA GLY A 43 -1.99 -6.75 -7.29
C GLY A 43 -1.03 -5.61 -7.57
N TYR A 44 -0.79 -5.33 -8.86
CA TYR A 44 0.08 -4.24 -9.31
C TYR A 44 -0.39 -2.88 -8.78
N LEU A 45 -1.67 -2.52 -8.97
CA LEU A 45 -2.19 -1.24 -8.49
C LEU A 45 -2.25 -1.17 -6.96
N ALA A 46 -2.53 -2.28 -6.27
CA ALA A 46 -2.46 -2.32 -4.82
C ALA A 46 -1.04 -1.99 -4.35
N GLY A 47 -0.02 -2.65 -4.91
CA GLY A 47 1.38 -2.41 -4.56
C GLY A 47 1.87 -1.01 -4.93
N LEU A 48 1.52 -0.51 -6.11
CA LEU A 48 1.98 0.79 -6.56
C LEU A 48 1.35 1.95 -5.76
N TRP A 49 0.12 1.77 -5.26
CA TRP A 49 -0.60 2.84 -4.57
C TRP A 49 -0.56 2.76 -3.05
N HIS A 50 -0.14 1.64 -2.46
CA HIS A 50 -0.34 1.42 -1.02
C HIS A 50 0.28 2.51 -0.14
N ASP A 51 1.43 3.01 -0.58
CA ASP A 51 2.30 3.90 0.18
C ASP A 51 2.42 5.32 -0.40
N VAL A 52 1.51 5.72 -1.29
CA VAL A 52 1.50 7.07 -1.89
C VAL A 52 1.53 8.18 -0.83
N GLY A 53 0.97 7.96 0.36
CA GLY A 53 1.02 8.95 1.44
C GLY A 53 2.42 9.23 2.00
N LYS A 54 3.39 8.34 1.75
CA LYS A 54 4.81 8.56 2.09
C LYS A 54 5.42 9.72 1.29
N TYR A 55 4.81 10.15 0.18
CA TYR A 55 5.21 11.38 -0.55
C TYR A 55 4.84 12.70 0.18
N SER A 56 4.08 12.64 1.28
CA SER A 56 3.77 13.83 2.05
C SER A 56 5.01 14.42 2.73
N LYS A 57 5.05 15.76 2.87
CA LYS A 57 6.16 16.46 3.54
C LYS A 57 6.26 16.03 5.00
N GLU A 58 5.11 15.78 5.63
CA GLU A 58 4.98 15.32 7.00
C GLU A 58 5.62 13.95 7.20
N PHE A 59 5.36 13.01 6.29
CA PHE A 59 5.97 11.68 6.35
C PHE A 59 7.48 11.75 6.12
N GLN A 60 7.95 12.47 5.10
CA GLN A 60 9.38 12.58 4.82
C GLN A 60 10.15 13.29 5.95
N LYS A 61 9.55 14.30 6.61
CA LYS A 61 10.13 14.93 7.81
C LYS A 61 10.21 13.95 8.97
N TYR A 62 9.15 13.17 9.20
CA TYR A 62 9.14 12.13 10.21
C TYR A 62 10.26 11.11 9.96
N LEU A 63 10.41 10.64 8.71
CA LEU A 63 11.44 9.68 8.32
C LEU A 63 12.86 10.21 8.57
N LEU A 64 13.11 11.48 8.23
CA LEU A 64 14.42 12.14 8.47
C LEU A 64 14.70 12.35 9.96
N ALA A 65 13.67 12.60 10.78
CA ALA A 65 13.81 12.77 12.21
C ALA A 65 13.98 11.45 12.96
N ALA A 66 13.44 10.34 12.43
CA ALA A 66 13.50 9.00 13.00
C ALA A 66 14.82 8.25 12.70
N ASN A 67 15.89 8.99 12.37
CA ASN A 67 17.24 8.45 12.12
C ASN A 67 17.95 7.88 13.37
N ASP A 68 17.28 7.88 14.52
CA ASP A 68 17.64 7.12 15.72
C ASP A 68 16.58 6.03 15.96
N ASP A 69 17.02 4.76 15.95
CA ASP A 69 16.36 3.53 16.46
C ASP A 69 14.97 3.09 15.95
N ASP A 70 14.13 3.96 15.37
CA ASP A 70 12.67 3.71 15.31
C ASP A 70 12.05 3.47 13.92
N SER A 71 12.82 3.64 12.84
CA SER A 71 12.33 3.48 11.47
C SER A 71 12.17 2.02 11.02
N HIS A 72 12.68 1.06 11.79
CA HIS A 72 12.62 -0.37 11.47
C HIS A 72 11.32 -1.04 11.90
N ILE A 73 10.52 -0.40 12.75
CA ILE A 73 9.32 -1.01 13.32
C ILE A 73 8.12 -0.16 12.95
N GLU A 74 7.60 -0.50 11.78
CA GLU A 74 6.32 -0.09 11.24
C GLU A 74 5.12 -0.58 12.08
N THR A 75 5.21 -0.67 13.40
CA THR A 75 4.10 -1.06 14.29
C THR A 75 4.02 -0.25 15.59
N LYS A 76 4.89 0.76 15.80
CA LYS A 76 4.87 1.56 17.04
C LYS A 76 3.77 2.66 17.06
N PRO A 77 3.29 3.09 18.25
CA PRO A 77 2.36 4.21 18.41
C PRO A 77 2.99 5.56 17.99
N GLY A 78 2.22 6.43 17.32
CA GLY A 78 2.69 7.75 16.84
C GLY A 78 2.89 7.89 15.32
N ARG A 79 2.44 6.89 14.54
CA ARG A 79 2.65 6.82 13.08
C ARG A 79 1.91 7.91 12.31
N VAL A 80 2.61 8.43 11.30
CA VAL A 80 2.01 9.26 10.25
C VAL A 80 1.22 8.36 9.31
N ASP A 81 -0.08 8.64 9.20
CA ASP A 81 -1.03 7.94 8.32
C ASP A 81 -0.65 8.14 6.84
N HIS A 82 -0.01 7.14 6.23
CA HIS A 82 0.40 7.15 4.82
C HIS A 82 -0.53 6.30 3.93
N SER A 83 -1.21 5.30 4.48
CA SER A 83 -2.07 4.40 3.70
C SER A 83 -3.38 5.04 3.22
N THR A 84 -3.86 6.09 3.89
CA THR A 84 -5.14 6.73 3.51
C THR A 84 -5.07 7.42 2.14
N ALA A 85 -3.93 8.02 1.77
CA ALA A 85 -3.82 8.74 0.50
C ALA A 85 -4.00 7.80 -0.71
N GLY A 86 -3.31 6.66 -0.70
CA GLY A 86 -3.44 5.61 -1.71
C GLY A 86 -4.84 5.02 -1.77
N ALA A 87 -5.44 4.70 -0.62
CA ALA A 87 -6.80 4.17 -0.55
C ALA A 87 -7.84 5.14 -1.16
N LYS A 88 -7.68 6.45 -0.89
CA LYS A 88 -8.55 7.49 -1.47
C LYS A 88 -8.36 7.61 -2.98
N HIS A 89 -7.12 7.53 -3.46
CA HIS A 89 -6.83 7.54 -4.89
C HIS A 89 -7.53 6.35 -5.58
N ALA A 90 -7.32 5.13 -5.09
CA ALA A 90 -7.94 3.92 -5.62
C ALA A 90 -9.49 4.02 -5.67
N PHE A 91 -10.11 4.48 -4.58
CA PHE A 91 -11.56 4.65 -4.52
C PHE A 91 -12.09 5.70 -5.53
N ARG A 92 -11.36 6.80 -5.71
CA ARG A 92 -11.73 7.84 -6.69
C ARG A 92 -11.65 7.33 -8.12
N GLN A 93 -10.66 6.49 -8.41
CA GLN A 93 -10.37 5.99 -9.74
C GLN A 93 -11.44 5.00 -10.24
N ALA A 94 -11.93 4.09 -9.39
CA ALA A 94 -12.78 2.99 -9.83
C ALA A 94 -14.05 2.72 -8.98
N LYS A 95 -14.44 3.63 -8.08
CA LYS A 95 -15.65 3.49 -7.23
C LYS A 95 -15.75 2.14 -6.50
N ASN A 96 -16.62 1.21 -6.95
CA ASN A 96 -16.86 -0.06 -6.26
C ASN A 96 -15.66 -0.99 -6.32
N GLU A 97 -15.07 -1.14 -7.51
CA GLU A 97 -13.82 -1.85 -7.73
C GLU A 97 -12.69 -1.16 -6.95
N GLY A 98 -12.64 0.17 -7.05
CA GLY A 98 -11.68 0.99 -6.32
C GLY A 98 -11.81 0.86 -4.80
N LYS A 99 -12.99 0.52 -4.30
CA LYS A 99 -13.24 0.29 -2.87
C LYS A 99 -12.54 -0.97 -2.38
N LEU A 100 -12.41 -2.00 -3.21
CA LEU A 100 -11.71 -3.25 -2.83
C LEU A 100 -10.20 -2.99 -2.69
N LEU A 101 -9.62 -2.24 -3.61
CA LEU A 101 -8.25 -1.72 -3.47
C LEU A 101 -8.12 -0.79 -2.27
N ALA A 102 -9.11 0.07 -2.02
CA ALA A 102 -9.09 0.96 -0.87
C ALA A 102 -9.07 0.18 0.46
N TYR A 103 -9.78 -0.95 0.58
CA TYR A 103 -9.70 -1.84 1.74
C TYR A 103 -8.30 -2.41 1.91
N THR A 104 -7.72 -2.96 0.83
CA THR A 104 -6.42 -3.63 0.87
C THR A 104 -5.33 -2.63 1.25
N ILE A 105 -5.30 -1.49 0.56
CA ILE A 105 -4.35 -0.39 0.81
C ILE A 105 -4.54 0.19 2.20
N ALA A 106 -5.77 0.49 2.64
CA ALA A 106 -5.98 1.05 3.97
C ALA A 106 -5.48 0.10 5.08
N GLY A 107 -5.62 -1.20 4.88
CA GLY A 107 -5.32 -2.19 5.91
C GLY A 107 -3.89 -2.68 5.99
N HIS A 108 -2.99 -2.35 5.05
CA HIS A 108 -1.73 -3.09 4.87
C HIS A 108 -0.83 -3.18 6.12
N HIS A 109 -0.91 -2.24 7.07
CA HIS A 109 -0.21 -2.37 8.36
C HIS A 109 -1.08 -2.70 9.58
N ALA A 110 -2.39 -2.48 9.51
CA ALA A 110 -3.29 -2.54 10.68
C ALA A 110 -4.30 -3.69 10.62
N GLY A 111 -4.28 -4.46 9.52
CA GLY A 111 -5.37 -5.36 9.17
C GLY A 111 -6.48 -4.64 8.40
N LEU A 112 -7.31 -5.42 7.71
CA LEU A 112 -8.44 -4.89 6.95
C LEU A 112 -9.40 -4.09 7.87
N PRO A 113 -9.72 -2.83 7.53
CA PRO A 113 -10.60 -2.02 8.36
C PRO A 113 -12.05 -2.49 8.26
N ASP A 114 -12.84 -2.21 9.30
CA ASP A 114 -14.29 -2.24 9.18
C ASP A 114 -14.77 -1.30 8.07
N GLY A 115 -15.83 -1.69 7.37
CA GLY A 115 -16.39 -0.85 6.30
C GLY A 115 -16.99 0.45 6.80
N LYS A 116 -17.79 0.37 7.86
CA LYS A 116 -18.42 1.50 8.52
C LYS A 116 -18.60 1.16 10.00
N SER A 117 -18.02 1.98 10.86
CA SER A 117 -18.22 1.90 12.31
C SER A 117 -18.15 3.31 12.90
N ASN A 118 -18.30 3.42 14.23
CA ASN A 118 -18.13 4.68 14.93
C ASN A 118 -16.65 5.03 15.14
N GLU A 119 -15.71 4.15 14.79
CA GLU A 119 -14.28 4.36 14.94
C GLU A 119 -13.68 5.14 13.76
N GLY A 120 -12.68 5.98 14.03
CA GLY A 120 -11.97 6.75 13.00
C GLY A 120 -11.18 5.90 12.01
N SER A 121 -10.88 4.65 12.39
CA SER A 121 -10.15 3.63 11.62
C SER A 121 -10.97 2.98 10.51
N CYS A 122 -12.31 3.07 10.53
CA CYS A 122 -13.14 2.43 9.51
C CYS A 122 -12.94 3.07 8.12
N LEU A 123 -13.09 2.26 7.07
CA LEU A 123 -12.78 2.68 5.70
C LEU A 123 -13.56 3.93 5.29
N THR A 124 -14.86 3.99 5.57
CA THR A 124 -15.70 5.14 5.19
C THR A 124 -15.15 6.45 5.74
N LYS A 125 -14.76 6.49 7.02
CA LYS A 125 -14.20 7.70 7.62
C LYS A 125 -12.82 8.04 7.07
N ARG A 126 -11.97 7.04 6.81
CA ARG A 126 -10.65 7.28 6.19
C ARG A 126 -10.78 7.87 4.79
N LEU A 127 -11.76 7.43 4.00
CA LEU A 127 -12.01 7.96 2.65
C LEU A 127 -12.51 9.42 2.66
N GLU A 128 -13.21 9.84 3.71
CA GLU A 128 -13.71 11.20 3.91
C GLU A 128 -12.69 12.13 4.58
N LYS A 129 -11.77 11.56 5.38
CA LYS A 129 -10.75 12.30 6.14
C LYS A 129 -9.85 13.13 5.22
N ALA A 130 -9.52 14.35 5.62
CA ALA A 130 -8.45 15.13 4.98
C ALA A 130 -7.10 14.44 5.17
N ASN A 131 -6.30 14.37 4.11
CA ASN A 131 -4.95 13.81 4.14
C ASN A 131 -3.94 14.88 3.72
N PRO A 132 -2.69 14.81 4.21
CA PRO A 132 -1.62 15.67 3.73
C PRO A 132 -1.45 15.58 2.21
N SER A 133 -0.98 16.67 1.61
CA SER A 133 -0.74 16.71 0.18
C SER A 133 0.45 15.81 -0.20
N CYS A 134 0.31 15.12 -1.33
CA CYS A 134 1.33 14.21 -1.87
C CYS A 134 1.87 14.75 -3.20
N ASP A 135 2.06 16.07 -3.31
CA ASP A 135 2.47 16.76 -4.55
C ASP A 135 3.83 16.30 -5.10
N ALA A 136 4.63 15.62 -4.28
CA ALA A 136 5.90 15.03 -4.70
C ALA A 136 5.74 13.66 -5.40
N CYS A 137 4.53 13.09 -5.40
CA CYS A 137 4.23 11.84 -6.08
C CYS A 137 4.29 12.06 -7.61
N PRO A 138 5.12 11.30 -8.35
CA PRO A 138 5.14 11.37 -9.80
C PRO A 138 3.78 11.03 -10.43
N ASP A 139 3.34 11.81 -11.42
CA ASP A 139 2.03 11.60 -12.07
C ASP A 139 1.85 10.18 -12.62
N TRP A 140 2.91 9.57 -13.15
CA TRP A 140 2.86 8.22 -13.72
C TRP A 140 2.47 7.13 -12.71
N ILE A 141 2.71 7.35 -11.41
CA ILE A 141 2.27 6.44 -10.34
C ILE A 141 0.75 6.46 -10.22
N LEU A 142 0.13 7.62 -10.44
CA LEU A 142 -1.31 7.85 -10.27
C LEU A 142 -2.08 7.73 -11.59
N ASP A 143 -1.43 7.93 -12.72
CA ASP A 143 -2.03 7.96 -14.06
C ASP A 143 -1.98 6.58 -14.74
N LEU A 144 -2.59 5.59 -14.08
CA LEU A 144 -2.72 4.23 -14.60
C LEU A 144 -4.17 3.88 -14.96
N PRO A 145 -4.34 2.96 -15.93
CA PRO A 145 -5.67 2.57 -16.39
C PRO A 145 -6.48 1.94 -15.25
N ILE A 146 -7.75 2.35 -15.21
CA ILE A 146 -8.74 1.87 -14.25
C ILE A 146 -8.97 0.37 -14.47
N ILE A 147 -8.88 -0.44 -13.42
CA ILE A 147 -9.33 -1.82 -13.49
C ILE A 147 -10.84 -1.84 -13.70
N LYS A 148 -11.28 -2.57 -14.73
CA LYS A 148 -12.70 -2.72 -15.06
C LYS A 148 -13.14 -4.14 -14.80
N GLY A 149 -14.10 -4.29 -13.89
CA GLY A 149 -14.70 -5.58 -13.56
C GLY A 149 -13.83 -6.46 -12.68
N LEU A 150 -14.45 -7.52 -12.16
CA LEU A 150 -13.79 -8.51 -11.32
C LEU A 150 -13.15 -9.60 -12.18
N PRO A 151 -12.03 -10.21 -11.73
CA PRO A 151 -11.37 -11.28 -12.47
C PRO A 151 -12.11 -12.64 -12.38
N PHE A 152 -13.36 -12.63 -11.90
CA PHE A 152 -14.20 -13.80 -11.75
C PHE A 152 -15.68 -13.45 -11.95
N PRO A 153 -16.50 -14.44 -12.37
CA PRO A 153 -17.93 -14.25 -12.48
C PRO A 153 -18.58 -14.12 -11.09
N LEU A 154 -19.49 -13.15 -10.97
CA LEU A 154 -20.28 -12.97 -9.75
C LEU A 154 -21.43 -13.98 -9.64
N ASP A 155 -21.52 -14.60 -8.48
CA ASP A 155 -22.63 -15.48 -8.08
C ASP A 155 -23.47 -14.77 -7.01
N LYS A 156 -24.73 -14.47 -7.32
CA LYS A 156 -25.64 -13.77 -6.41
C LYS A 156 -25.80 -14.47 -5.06
N LYS A 157 -25.70 -15.80 -5.01
CA LYS A 157 -25.82 -16.58 -3.76
C LYS A 157 -24.55 -16.48 -2.89
N ARG A 158 -23.41 -16.18 -3.51
CA ARG A 158 -22.09 -16.09 -2.86
C ARG A 158 -21.48 -14.71 -2.94
N PHE A 159 -22.23 -13.70 -3.35
CA PHE A 159 -21.73 -12.37 -3.67
C PHE A 159 -20.86 -11.78 -2.55
N TYR A 160 -21.39 -11.73 -1.32
CA TYR A 160 -20.65 -11.21 -0.18
C TYR A 160 -19.39 -12.01 0.12
N PHE A 161 -19.46 -13.34 0.02
CA PHE A 161 -18.31 -14.20 0.22
C PHE A 161 -17.24 -13.94 -0.85
N GLN A 162 -17.61 -13.90 -2.13
CA GLN A 162 -16.67 -13.69 -3.23
C GLN A 162 -15.93 -12.36 -3.11
N ILE A 163 -16.66 -11.28 -2.85
CA ILE A 163 -16.06 -9.94 -2.70
C ILE A 163 -15.13 -9.89 -1.47
N SER A 164 -15.59 -10.44 -0.35
CA SER A 164 -14.86 -10.48 0.92
C SER A 164 -13.60 -11.36 0.83
N PHE A 165 -13.70 -12.49 0.12
CA PHE A 165 -12.58 -13.40 -0.11
C PHE A 165 -11.54 -12.79 -1.05
N PHE A 166 -11.98 -12.19 -2.17
CA PHE A 166 -11.10 -11.52 -3.10
C PHE A 166 -10.32 -10.36 -2.46
N ALA A 167 -10.99 -9.52 -1.66
CA ALA A 167 -10.31 -8.46 -0.92
C ALA A 167 -9.23 -9.00 0.03
N ARG A 168 -9.45 -10.16 0.66
CA ARG A 168 -8.44 -10.81 1.53
C ARG A 168 -7.29 -11.42 0.74
N MET A 169 -7.57 -12.02 -0.42
CA MET A 169 -6.51 -12.53 -1.30
C MET A 169 -5.59 -11.39 -1.77
N LEU A 170 -6.17 -10.30 -2.29
CA LEU A 170 -5.40 -9.12 -2.68
C LEU A 170 -4.64 -8.49 -1.51
N TYR A 171 -5.25 -8.45 -0.32
CA TYR A 171 -4.59 -7.96 0.88
C TYR A 171 -3.38 -8.81 1.24
N SER A 172 -3.48 -10.14 1.15
CA SER A 172 -2.34 -11.04 1.36
C SER A 172 -1.23 -10.76 0.36
N CYS A 173 -1.55 -10.67 -0.93
CA CYS A 173 -0.57 -10.37 -1.98
C CYS A 173 0.17 -9.05 -1.70
N LEU A 174 -0.55 -8.00 -1.30
CA LEU A 174 0.05 -6.71 -0.99
C LEU A 174 0.97 -6.79 0.23
N VAL A 175 0.49 -7.36 1.35
CA VAL A 175 1.25 -7.43 2.60
C VAL A 175 2.50 -8.30 2.44
N ASP A 176 2.37 -9.44 1.76
CA ASP A 176 3.51 -10.32 1.52
C ASP A 176 4.55 -9.63 0.61
N ALA A 177 4.11 -8.93 -0.44
CA ALA A 177 4.99 -8.19 -1.34
C ALA A 177 5.74 -7.04 -0.63
N ASP A 178 5.02 -6.23 0.16
CA ASP A 178 5.57 -5.12 0.94
C ASP A 178 6.62 -5.62 1.95
N PHE A 179 6.30 -6.69 2.67
CA PHE A 179 7.23 -7.30 3.61
C PHE A 179 8.47 -7.87 2.91
N LEU A 180 8.30 -8.54 1.77
CA LEU A 180 9.40 -9.15 1.02
C LEU A 180 10.34 -8.11 0.42
N ASP A 181 9.83 -7.01 -0.13
CA ASP A 181 10.66 -5.91 -0.62
C ASP A 181 11.44 -5.24 0.52
N THR A 182 10.75 -4.96 1.64
CA THR A 182 11.40 -4.41 2.84
C THR A 182 12.50 -5.34 3.35
N GLU A 183 12.24 -6.66 3.43
CA GLU A 183 13.23 -7.64 3.85
C GLU A 183 14.43 -7.69 2.88
N ALA A 184 14.18 -7.66 1.56
CA ALA A 184 15.22 -7.67 0.55
C ALA A 184 16.10 -6.41 0.62
N PHE A 185 15.52 -5.25 0.89
CA PHE A 185 16.26 -4.00 1.06
C PHE A 185 17.10 -3.99 2.36
N MET A 186 16.51 -4.45 3.47
CA MET A 186 17.13 -4.44 4.80
C MET A 186 18.19 -5.52 4.97
N ASN A 187 17.93 -6.74 4.49
CA ASN A 187 18.84 -7.88 4.64
C ASN A 187 18.92 -8.72 3.35
N PRO A 188 19.69 -8.26 2.35
CA PRO A 188 19.85 -8.96 1.06
C PRO A 188 20.38 -10.39 1.17
N ALA A 189 21.14 -10.70 2.22
CA ALA A 189 21.70 -12.03 2.42
C ALA A 189 20.64 -13.07 2.83
N LYS A 190 19.60 -12.62 3.56
CA LYS A 190 18.49 -13.46 4.01
C LYS A 190 17.41 -13.63 2.94
N SER A 191 17.18 -12.61 2.11
CA SER A 191 16.17 -12.67 1.04
C SER A 191 16.53 -13.66 -0.07
N GLY A 192 17.83 -13.85 -0.38
CA GLY A 192 18.28 -14.79 -1.42
C GLY A 192 18.11 -16.28 -1.10
N TRP A 193 17.49 -16.65 0.03
CA TRP A 193 17.24 -18.04 0.45
C TRP A 193 15.79 -18.50 0.18
N ARG A 194 14.94 -17.60 -0.31
CA ARG A 194 13.54 -17.86 -0.70
C ARG A 194 13.45 -17.98 -2.22
#